data_AF-A0AAV4ELS7-F1
#
_entry.id   AF-A0AAV4ELS7-F1
#
_cell.length_a   1.000
_cell.length_b   1.000
_cell.length_c   1.000
_cell.angle_alpha   90.00
_cell.angle_beta   90.00
_cell.angle_gamma   90.00
#
_symmetry.space_group_name_H-M   'P 1'
#
loop_
_entity.id
_entity.type
_entity.pdbx_description
1 polymer ?
#
loop_
_entity_poly.entity_id
_entity_poly.type
_entity_poly.pdbx_seq_one_letter_code
_entity_poly.pdbx_strand_id
1 'polypeptide(L)'
;MISEPPPEQHTEASVHNFIDAHIRELKWTAYGLAGLGAFIVLRRIKAATKFSHVADIPPHFTSKNYRLQGHVRKISDCGELYVEHIPIFQLNTFSRRVDSRNLLRVNVAGVSLTPEAVKWLTITTLDKHIWFRLMETKNTLLDCDVTLKQVKTSREKQDMSQFFWPHFLAPWVHRRINV
;
A
#
# COMPACT_ATOMS: atom_id res chain seq x y z
N MET A 1 -26.33 68.71 18.97
CA MET A 1 -26.98 67.53 18.36
C MET A 1 -25.95 66.89 17.46
N ILE A 2 -25.40 65.76 17.90
CA ILE A 2 -24.37 65.01 17.20
C ILE A 2 -25.07 64.30 16.03
N SER A 3 -24.63 64.60 14.81
CA SER A 3 -25.08 63.96 13.58
C SER A 3 -24.61 62.50 13.56
N GLU A 4 -25.56 61.57 13.59
CA GLU A 4 -25.35 60.15 13.37
C GLU A 4 -24.75 59.92 11.97
N PRO A 5 -23.64 59.16 11.81
CA PRO A 5 -23.10 58.84 10.49
C PRO A 5 -24.06 57.91 9.71
N PRO A 6 -24.12 58.03 8.36
CA PRO A 6 -25.07 57.28 7.54
C PRO A 6 -24.73 55.77 7.48
N PRO A 7 -25.74 54.89 7.28
CA PRO A 7 -25.60 53.45 7.44
C PRO A 7 -24.73 52.80 6.36
N GLU A 8 -23.81 51.93 6.78
CA GLU A 8 -22.81 51.17 5.98
C GLU A 8 -23.40 50.15 4.98
N GLN A 9 -24.71 50.19 4.72
CA GLN A 9 -25.46 49.16 4.00
C GLN A 9 -25.13 49.07 2.50
N HIS A 10 -24.75 50.17 1.85
CA HIS A 10 -24.47 50.17 0.41
C HIS A 10 -23.16 49.42 0.08
N THR A 11 -22.17 49.51 0.96
CA THR A 11 -20.89 48.81 0.81
C THR A 11 -21.04 47.31 1.08
N GLU A 12 -21.80 46.93 2.10
CA GLU A 12 -22.05 45.52 2.42
C GLU A 12 -22.80 44.80 1.30
N ALA A 13 -23.85 45.42 0.75
CA ALA A 13 -24.64 44.85 -0.32
C ALA A 13 -23.82 44.69 -1.62
N SER A 14 -22.93 45.63 -1.93
CA SER A 14 -22.06 45.54 -3.11
C SER A 14 -21.05 44.40 -2.98
N VAL A 15 -20.48 44.21 -1.79
CA VAL A 15 -19.50 43.14 -1.53
C VAL A 15 -20.18 41.76 -1.55
N HIS A 16 -21.37 41.64 -0.94
CA HIS A 16 -22.13 40.39 -0.94
C HIS A 16 -22.52 39.96 -2.36
N ASN A 17 -23.06 40.89 -3.17
CA ASN A 17 -23.43 40.61 -4.56
C ASN A 17 -22.23 40.26 -5.44
N PHE A 18 -21.08 40.90 -5.21
CA PHE A 18 -19.86 40.59 -5.96
C PHE A 18 -19.32 39.19 -5.64
N ILE A 19 -19.33 38.81 -4.35
CA ILE A 19 -18.91 37.49 -3.89
C ILE A 19 -19.86 36.42 -4.43
N ASP A 20 -21.18 36.60 -4.33
CA ASP A 20 -22.15 35.63 -4.85
C ASP A 20 -22.02 35.41 -6.35
N ALA A 21 -21.74 36.48 -7.11
CA ALA A 21 -21.51 36.39 -8.56
C ALA A 21 -20.23 35.61 -8.91
N HIS A 22 -19.17 35.71 -8.10
CA HIS A 22 -17.84 35.15 -8.42
C HIS A 22 -17.43 33.94 -7.57
N ILE A 23 -18.25 33.48 -6.61
CA ILE A 23 -17.95 32.31 -5.77
C ILE A 23 -17.64 31.08 -6.61
N ARG A 24 -18.31 30.92 -7.76
CA ARG A 24 -18.07 29.78 -8.66
C ARG A 24 -16.66 29.81 -9.25
N GLU A 25 -16.20 30.97 -9.70
CA GLU A 25 -14.86 31.14 -10.28
C GLU A 25 -13.77 31.00 -9.22
N LEU A 26 -14.02 31.54 -8.02
CA LEU A 26 -13.11 31.38 -6.89
C LEU A 26 -12.97 29.91 -6.47
N LYS A 27 -14.07 29.14 -6.53
CA LYS A 27 -14.03 27.69 -6.28
C LYS A 27 -13.20 26.95 -7.32
N TRP A 28 -13.37 27.24 -8.61
CA TRP A 28 -12.58 26.60 -9.68
C TRP A 28 -11.08 26.91 -9.58
N THR A 29 -10.72 28.15 -9.28
CA THR A 29 -9.31 28.53 -9.08
C THR A 29 -8.70 27.86 -7.86
N ALA A 30 -9.43 27.80 -6.74
CA ALA A 30 -9.00 27.07 -5.56
C ALA A 30 -8.80 25.56 -5.83
N TYR A 31 -9.75 24.92 -6.53
CA TYR A 31 -9.61 23.51 -6.94
C TYR A 31 -8.44 23.31 -7.91
N GLY A 32 -8.22 24.23 -8.84
CA GLY A 32 -7.10 24.18 -9.77
C GLY A 32 -5.75 24.23 -9.05
N LEU A 33 -5.59 25.16 -8.11
CA LEU A 33 -4.36 25.29 -7.33
C LEU A 33 -4.13 24.06 -6.42
N ALA A 34 -5.19 23.56 -5.77
CA ALA A 34 -5.13 22.35 -4.96
C ALA A 34 -4.72 21.13 -5.81
N GLY A 35 -5.32 20.97 -6.99
CA GLY A 35 -4.98 19.89 -7.92
C GLY A 35 -3.54 19.97 -8.43
N LEU A 36 -3.06 21.16 -8.77
CA LEU A 36 -1.67 21.38 -9.19
C LEU A 36 -0.68 21.05 -8.07
N GLY A 37 -0.97 21.48 -6.84
CA GLY A 37 -0.15 21.16 -5.66
C GLY A 37 -0.07 19.65 -5.43
N ALA A 38 -1.23 18.96 -5.45
CA ALA A 38 -1.28 17.51 -5.32
C ALA A 38 -0.50 16.80 -6.44
N PHE A 39 -0.64 17.24 -7.69
CA PHE A 39 0.07 16.68 -8.83
C PHE A 39 1.60 16.80 -8.70
N ILE A 40 2.11 17.96 -8.27
CA ILE A 40 3.55 18.18 -8.04
C ILE A 40 4.07 17.25 -6.95
N VAL A 41 3.34 17.12 -5.84
CA VAL A 41 3.72 16.21 -4.74
C VAL A 41 3.78 14.77 -5.25
N LEU A 42 2.72 14.29 -5.92
CA LEU A 42 2.65 12.94 -6.49
C LEU A 42 3.81 12.65 -7.45
N ARG A 43 4.17 13.61 -8.31
CA ARG A 43 5.30 13.49 -9.24
C ARG A 43 6.64 13.44 -8.51
N ARG A 44 6.82 14.25 -7.46
CA ARG A 44 8.08 14.32 -6.70
C ARG A 44 8.37 13.05 -5.92
N ILE A 45 7.35 12.45 -5.31
CA ILE A 45 7.51 11.18 -4.58
C ILE A 45 7.57 9.96 -5.51
N LYS A 46 7.53 10.16 -6.84
CA LYS A 46 7.56 9.08 -7.84
C LYS A 46 6.51 7.99 -7.57
N ALA A 47 5.38 8.34 -6.94
CA ALA A 47 4.40 7.37 -6.48
C ALA A 47 3.74 6.57 -7.61
N ALA A 48 3.74 7.12 -8.83
CA ALA A 48 3.19 6.48 -10.03
C ALA A 48 4.26 5.85 -10.94
N THR A 49 5.56 5.95 -10.62
CA THR A 49 6.60 5.39 -11.49
C THR A 49 6.89 3.92 -11.16
N LYS A 50 6.88 3.06 -12.17
CA LYS A 50 7.30 1.67 -12.06
C LYS A 50 8.83 1.57 -12.26
N PHE A 51 9.56 1.10 -11.26
CA PHE A 51 10.98 0.81 -11.40
C PHE A 51 11.15 -0.55 -12.09
N SER A 52 11.79 -0.56 -13.26
CA SER A 52 12.04 -1.79 -14.02
C SER A 52 13.49 -2.22 -13.91
N HIS A 53 14.40 -1.25 -13.74
CA HIS A 53 15.81 -1.49 -13.52
C HIS A 53 16.29 -0.88 -12.19
N VAL A 54 17.36 -1.47 -11.66
CA VAL A 54 18.03 -0.99 -10.46
C VAL A 54 18.58 0.44 -10.66
N ALA A 55 19.05 0.76 -11.86
CA ALA A 55 19.52 2.11 -12.22
C ALA A 55 18.41 3.18 -12.21
N ASP A 56 17.14 2.78 -12.32
CA ASP A 56 16.01 3.72 -12.28
C ASP A 56 15.72 4.20 -10.84
N ILE A 57 16.24 3.46 -9.85
CA ILE A 57 16.06 3.74 -8.43
C ILE A 57 17.02 4.86 -8.03
N PRO A 58 16.51 5.99 -7.55
CA PRO A 58 17.37 7.09 -7.14
C PRO A 58 18.29 6.69 -5.97
N PRO A 59 19.54 7.15 -5.92
CA PRO A 59 20.50 6.74 -4.88
C PRO A 59 20.06 7.15 -3.45
N HIS A 60 19.28 8.23 -3.33
CA HIS A 60 18.72 8.65 -2.06
C HIS A 60 17.66 7.69 -1.50
N PHE A 61 17.11 6.77 -2.32
CA PHE A 61 16.16 5.77 -1.84
C PHE A 61 16.85 4.72 -0.95
N THR A 62 18.04 4.30 -1.37
CA THR A 62 18.89 3.37 -0.64
C THR A 62 19.40 4.00 0.65
N SER A 63 19.89 5.25 0.60
CA SER A 63 20.37 5.98 1.79
C SER A 63 19.29 6.16 2.86
N LYS A 64 18.02 6.34 2.47
CA LYS A 64 16.89 6.53 3.38
C LYS A 64 16.11 5.25 3.69
N ASN A 65 16.56 4.09 3.18
CA ASN A 65 15.93 2.80 3.40
C ASN A 65 14.42 2.78 3.06
N TYR A 66 14.05 3.31 1.89
CA TYR A 66 12.65 3.32 1.48
C TYR A 66 12.11 1.90 1.25
N ARG A 67 10.82 1.72 1.58
CA ARG A 67 10.09 0.49 1.30
C ARG A 67 9.38 0.62 -0.04
N LEU A 68 9.59 -0.38 -0.90
CA LEU A 68 8.92 -0.54 -2.17
C LEU A 68 7.97 -1.74 -2.11
N GLN A 69 7.00 -1.75 -3.02
CA GLN A 69 6.06 -2.86 -3.20
C GLN A 69 6.40 -3.60 -4.48
N GLY A 70 6.13 -4.90 -4.50
CA GLY A 70 6.29 -5.67 -5.72
C GLY A 70 5.71 -7.07 -5.65
N HIS A 71 5.72 -7.73 -6.80
CA HIS A 71 5.25 -9.11 -6.97
C HIS A 71 6.43 -10.02 -7.31
N VAL A 72 6.61 -11.10 -6.56
CA VAL A 72 7.65 -12.08 -6.90
C VAL A 72 7.18 -12.90 -8.09
N ARG A 73 7.93 -12.86 -9.19
CA ARG A 73 7.60 -13.58 -10.43
C ARG A 73 8.47 -14.80 -10.67
N LYS A 74 9.73 -14.73 -10.26
CA LYS A 74 10.69 -15.83 -10.42
C LYS A 74 11.69 -15.78 -9.27
N ILE A 75 12.27 -16.94 -8.95
CA ILE A 75 13.36 -17.08 -8.00
C ILE A 75 14.49 -17.81 -8.71
N SER A 76 15.72 -17.36 -8.49
CA SER A 76 16.95 -17.98 -9.00
C SER A 76 17.32 -19.19 -8.13
N ASP A 77 18.07 -20.13 -8.70
CA ASP A 77 18.60 -21.27 -7.94
C ASP A 77 19.57 -20.84 -6.82
N CYS A 78 20.19 -19.66 -6.97
CA CYS A 78 21.03 -19.02 -5.97
C CYS A 78 20.23 -18.29 -4.86
N GLY A 79 18.90 -18.26 -4.94
CA GLY A 79 18.04 -17.59 -3.96
C GLY A 79 17.72 -16.11 -4.25
N GLU A 80 18.13 -15.58 -5.40
CA GLU A 80 17.77 -14.21 -5.82
C GLU A 80 16.29 -14.15 -6.26
N LEU A 81 15.57 -13.12 -5.80
CA LEU A 81 14.17 -12.87 -6.13
C LEU A 81 14.06 -11.94 -7.34
N TYR A 82 13.25 -12.31 -8.33
CA TYR A 82 12.87 -11.46 -9.45
C TYR A 82 11.52 -10.84 -9.18
N VAL A 83 11.54 -9.55 -8.87
CA VAL A 83 10.38 -8.81 -8.35
C VAL A 83 9.91 -7.80 -9.38
N GLU A 84 8.64 -7.91 -9.77
CA GLU A 84 7.96 -6.88 -10.52
C GLU A 84 7.57 -5.74 -9.58
N HIS A 85 8.13 -4.55 -9.75
CA HIS A 85 7.77 -3.40 -8.92
C HIS A 85 6.32 -2.96 -9.16
N ILE A 86 5.59 -2.71 -8.06
CA ILE A 86 4.23 -2.18 -8.08
C ILE A 86 4.29 -0.74 -7.53
N PRO A 87 3.94 0.28 -8.34
CA PRO A 87 3.90 1.66 -7.86
C PRO A 87 2.84 1.85 -6.77
N ILE A 88 3.09 2.78 -5.85
CA ILE A 88 2.19 3.08 -4.71
C ILE A 88 0.84 3.60 -5.20
N PHE A 89 0.83 4.41 -6.26
CA PHE A 89 -0.37 4.96 -6.87
C PHE A 89 -0.55 4.37 -8.27
N GLN A 90 -1.49 3.45 -8.40
CA GLN A 90 -1.92 2.92 -9.69
C GLN A 90 -3.11 3.74 -10.20
N LEU A 91 -2.83 4.76 -11.02
CA LEU A 91 -3.87 5.47 -11.77
C LEU A 91 -4.34 4.61 -12.95
N ASN A 92 -5.02 3.51 -12.65
CA ASN A 92 -5.79 2.64 -13.55
C ASN A 92 -5.20 2.41 -14.96
N THR A 93 -3.87 2.37 -15.09
CA THR A 93 -3.22 2.14 -16.38
C THR A 93 -3.39 0.66 -16.71
N PHE A 94 -4.31 0.39 -17.64
CA PHE A 94 -4.50 -0.83 -18.40
C PHE A 94 -3.33 -1.82 -18.25
N SER A 95 -3.65 -3.00 -17.71
CA SER A 95 -2.88 -4.24 -17.71
C SER A 95 -1.74 -4.23 -18.74
N ARG A 96 -0.61 -3.63 -18.37
CA ARG A 96 0.59 -3.68 -19.19
C ARG A 96 1.14 -5.06 -18.92
N ARG A 97 1.09 -5.93 -19.95
CA ARG A 97 1.64 -7.29 -19.89
C ARG A 97 2.94 -7.25 -19.09
N VAL A 98 3.02 -8.09 -18.07
CA VAL A 98 4.21 -8.26 -17.24
C VAL A 98 5.34 -8.66 -18.18
N ASP A 99 6.19 -7.70 -18.56
CA ASP A 99 7.36 -8.00 -19.37
C ASP A 99 8.38 -8.63 -18.43
N SER A 100 8.70 -9.90 -18.68
CA SER A 100 9.70 -10.67 -17.95
C SER A 100 11.10 -10.05 -18.00
N ARG A 101 11.33 -9.06 -18.87
CA ARG A 101 12.56 -8.25 -18.91
C ARG A 101 12.60 -7.12 -17.87
N ASN A 102 11.48 -6.78 -17.24
CA ASN A 102 11.33 -5.65 -16.31
C ASN A 102 11.17 -6.13 -14.86
N LEU A 103 12.08 -7.01 -14.43
CA LEU A 103 12.08 -7.57 -13.07
C LEU A 103 13.32 -7.10 -12.33
N LEU A 104 13.11 -6.53 -11.14
CA LEU A 104 14.18 -6.14 -10.23
C LEU A 104 14.76 -7.40 -9.59
N ARG A 105 16.09 -7.53 -9.62
CA ARG A 105 16.80 -8.58 -8.90
C ARG A 105 17.00 -8.13 -7.46
N VAL A 106 16.45 -8.90 -6.54
CA VAL A 106 16.45 -8.62 -5.11
C VAL A 106 17.11 -9.79 -4.38
N ASN A 107 18.14 -9.49 -3.60
CA ASN A 107 18.75 -10.39 -2.64
C ASN A 107 18.22 -10.09 -1.23
N VAL A 108 18.12 -11.13 -0.41
CA VAL A 108 17.75 -10.99 1.00
C VAL A 108 19.01 -10.63 1.78
N ALA A 109 19.02 -9.45 2.40
CA ALA A 109 20.19 -8.91 3.07
C ALA A 109 20.63 -9.76 4.27
N GLY A 110 21.93 -10.03 4.33
CA GLY A 110 22.56 -10.72 5.45
C GLY A 110 22.25 -12.22 5.57
N VAL A 111 21.58 -12.82 4.58
CA VAL A 111 21.20 -14.24 4.60
C VAL A 111 21.92 -15.01 3.50
N SER A 112 22.58 -16.11 3.87
CA SER A 112 23.08 -17.10 2.92
C SER A 112 22.04 -18.20 2.77
N LEU A 113 21.45 -18.31 1.58
CA LEU A 113 20.39 -19.28 1.31
C LEU A 113 21.00 -20.64 0.94
N THR A 114 20.64 -21.68 1.69
CA THR A 114 20.90 -23.07 1.30
C THR A 114 19.88 -23.52 0.25
N PRO A 115 20.15 -24.56 -0.55
CA PRO A 115 19.20 -25.04 -1.56
C PRO A 115 17.82 -25.40 -0.99
N GLU A 116 17.79 -25.94 0.22
CA GLU A 116 16.55 -26.22 0.96
C GLU A 116 15.80 -24.94 1.33
N ALA A 117 16.52 -23.90 1.78
CA ALA A 117 15.96 -22.59 2.06
C ALA A 117 15.42 -21.91 0.80
N VAL A 118 16.08 -22.07 -0.35
CA VAL A 118 15.60 -21.56 -1.64
C VAL A 118 14.28 -22.24 -2.02
N LYS A 119 14.15 -23.55 -1.81
CA LYS A 119 12.91 -24.29 -2.06
C LYS A 119 11.78 -23.79 -1.15
N TRP A 120 12.04 -23.63 0.14
CA TRP A 120 11.08 -23.07 1.10
C TRP A 120 10.67 -21.64 0.72
N LEU A 121 11.63 -20.79 0.37
CA LEU A 121 11.40 -19.42 -0.06
C LEU A 121 10.52 -19.39 -1.31
N THR A 122 10.76 -20.29 -2.25
CA THR A 122 9.97 -20.42 -3.48
C THR A 122 8.51 -20.73 -3.20
N ILE A 123 8.25 -21.76 -2.40
CA ILE A 123 6.87 -22.13 -2.02
C ILE A 123 6.18 -20.98 -1.26
N THR A 124 6.95 -20.25 -0.45
CA THR A 124 6.39 -19.22 0.43
C THR A 124 6.16 -17.89 -0.28
N THR A 125 6.97 -17.52 -1.26
CA THR A 125 6.99 -16.15 -1.83
C THR A 125 6.61 -16.07 -3.31
N LEU A 126 6.66 -17.17 -4.05
CA LEU A 126 6.34 -17.17 -5.47
C LEU A 126 4.90 -16.68 -5.71
N ASP A 127 4.74 -15.79 -6.68
CA ASP A 127 3.47 -15.18 -7.06
C ASP A 127 2.73 -14.50 -5.89
N LYS A 128 3.48 -13.95 -4.93
CA LYS A 128 2.94 -13.14 -3.84
C LYS A 128 3.39 -11.69 -3.90
N HIS A 129 2.53 -10.84 -3.37
CA HIS A 129 2.84 -9.44 -3.10
C HIS A 129 3.76 -9.32 -1.87
N ILE A 130 4.89 -8.64 -2.05
CA ILE A 130 5.90 -8.39 -1.03
C ILE A 130 6.14 -6.90 -0.85
N TRP A 131 6.56 -6.53 0.35
CA TRP A 131 7.23 -5.27 0.60
C TRP A 131 8.72 -5.54 0.71
N PHE A 132 9.55 -4.71 0.11
CA PHE A 132 11.00 -4.84 0.23
C PHE A 132 11.63 -3.48 0.53
N ARG A 133 12.48 -3.44 1.54
CA ARG A 133 13.19 -2.23 1.98
C ARG A 133 14.59 -2.23 1.36
N LEU A 134 14.89 -1.18 0.59
CA LEU A 134 16.18 -1.02 -0.08
C LEU A 134 17.28 -0.73 0.95
N MET A 135 18.24 -1.64 1.13
CA MET A 135 19.38 -1.44 2.04
C MET A 135 20.61 -0.93 1.28
N GLU A 136 20.97 -1.66 0.24
CA GLU A 136 22.14 -1.37 -0.59
C GLU A 136 21.84 -1.71 -2.04
N THR A 137 22.58 -1.08 -2.95
CA THR A 137 22.51 -1.37 -4.38
C THR A 137 23.87 -1.84 -4.87
N LYS A 138 23.96 -3.09 -5.31
CA LYS A 138 25.16 -3.73 -5.83
C LYS A 138 25.03 -3.92 -7.33
N ASN A 139 25.45 -2.90 -8.09
CA ASN A 139 25.39 -2.86 -9.55
C ASN A 139 23.96 -3.10 -10.10
N THR A 140 23.59 -4.36 -10.40
CA THR A 140 22.27 -4.76 -10.91
C THR A 140 21.45 -5.57 -9.91
N LEU A 141 21.94 -5.73 -8.67
CA LEU A 141 21.31 -6.48 -7.59
C LEU A 141 20.97 -5.53 -6.43
N LEU A 142 19.76 -5.65 -5.91
CA LEU A 142 19.31 -4.89 -4.74
C LEU A 142 19.45 -5.75 -3.50
N ASP A 143 20.15 -5.25 -2.50
CA ASP A 143 20.20 -5.88 -1.19
C ASP A 143 19.03 -5.34 -0.36
N CYS A 144 18.11 -6.21 0.07
CA CYS A 144 16.85 -5.80 0.66
C CYS A 144 16.43 -6.64 1.86
N ASP A 145 15.70 -6.00 2.77
CA ASP A 145 14.85 -6.68 3.76
C ASP A 145 13.46 -6.93 3.14
N VAL A 146 13.00 -8.17 3.12
CA VAL A 146 11.75 -8.60 2.47
C VAL A 146 10.70 -8.96 3.52
N THR A 147 9.55 -8.30 3.44
CA THR A 147 8.39 -8.52 4.32
C THR A 147 7.19 -9.02 3.53
N LEU A 148 6.67 -10.18 3.94
CA LEU A 148 5.42 -10.74 3.42
C LEU A 148 4.24 -10.26 4.26
N LYS A 149 3.17 -9.81 3.62
CA LYS A 149 1.91 -9.59 4.32
C LYS A 149 1.24 -10.95 4.52
N GLN A 150 1.18 -11.42 5.76
CA GLN A 150 0.38 -12.59 6.11
C GLN A 150 -1.10 -12.25 5.84
N VAL A 151 -1.69 -12.86 4.82
CA VAL A 151 -3.14 -12.84 4.66
C VAL A 151 -3.66 -13.75 5.77
N LYS A 152 -4.30 -13.16 6.79
CA LYS A 152 -5.03 -13.93 7.79
C LYS A 152 -6.18 -14.63 7.08
N THR A 153 -5.94 -15.88 6.70
CA THR A 153 -7.00 -16.76 6.25
C THR A 153 -7.92 -16.98 7.45
N SER A 154 -9.05 -16.26 7.49
CA SER A 154 -10.15 -16.45 8.44
C SER A 154 -10.89 -17.77 8.16
N ARG A 155 -10.16 -18.87 7.98
CA ARG A 155 -10.67 -20.18 7.58
C ARG A 155 -10.15 -21.26 8.54
N GLU A 156 -10.36 -21.01 9.82
CA GLU A 156 -10.32 -22.04 10.88
C GLU A 156 -11.21 -21.59 12.04
N LYS A 157 -12.46 -21.23 11.73
CA LYS A 157 -13.50 -20.99 12.75
C LYS A 157 -14.91 -21.42 12.31
N GLN A 158 -15.01 -22.27 11.28
CA GLN A 158 -16.30 -22.80 10.80
C GLN A 158 -16.35 -24.33 10.68
N ASP A 159 -15.27 -25.05 11.02
CA ASP A 159 -15.25 -26.52 10.94
C ASP A 159 -14.75 -27.14 12.25
N MET A 160 -15.38 -26.75 13.36
CA MET A 160 -15.19 -27.42 14.65
C MET A 160 -16.49 -27.56 15.46
N SER A 161 -17.62 -27.10 14.92
CA SER A 161 -18.95 -27.34 15.50
C SER A 161 -19.69 -28.53 14.87
N GLN A 162 -19.10 -29.20 13.87
CA GLN A 162 -19.67 -30.40 13.23
C GLN A 162 -19.00 -31.71 13.63
N PHE A 163 -17.93 -31.67 14.44
CA PHE A 163 -17.12 -32.86 14.75
C PHE A 163 -17.09 -33.25 16.24
N PHE A 164 -18.05 -32.78 17.04
CA PHE A 164 -18.19 -33.23 18.44
C PHE A 164 -19.67 -33.41 18.82
N TRP A 165 -20.28 -34.47 18.28
CA TRP A 165 -21.35 -35.20 18.97
C TRP A 165 -21.08 -36.70 18.83
N PRO A 166 -20.37 -37.34 19.78
CA PRO A 166 -20.45 -38.76 19.92
C PRO A 166 -21.81 -39.11 20.54
N HIS A 167 -22.53 -39.88 19.74
CA HIS A 167 -23.66 -40.72 20.04
C HIS A 167 -23.54 -41.46 21.39
N PHE A 168 -23.90 -40.85 22.52
CA PHE A 168 -24.19 -41.57 23.76
C PHE A 168 -25.30 -40.89 24.59
N LEU A 169 -26.42 -41.61 24.67
CA LEU A 169 -27.43 -41.61 25.72
C LEU A 169 -26.75 -41.46 27.11
N ALA A 170 -27.27 -40.82 28.15
CA ALA A 170 -28.63 -40.82 28.66
C ALA A 170 -28.75 -39.78 29.83
N PRO A 171 -29.96 -39.53 30.35
CA PRO A 171 -30.30 -38.50 31.33
C PRO A 171 -30.06 -38.99 32.78
N TRP A 172 -30.11 -38.09 33.76
CA TRP A 172 -30.80 -38.26 35.06
C TRP A 172 -30.46 -37.09 36.01
N VAL A 173 -31.45 -36.25 36.27
CA VAL A 173 -32.13 -36.08 37.56
C VAL A 173 -31.32 -35.33 38.61
N HIS A 174 -31.67 -34.05 38.73
CA HIS A 174 -31.47 -33.24 39.92
C HIS A 174 -32.00 -33.95 41.16
N ARG A 175 -31.13 -34.21 42.13
CA ARG A 175 -31.50 -34.50 43.51
C ARG A 175 -31.04 -33.31 44.36
N ARG A 176 -31.91 -32.32 44.52
CA ARG A 176 -31.75 -31.28 45.55
C ARG A 176 -32.63 -31.65 46.74
N ILE A 177 -32.05 -31.47 47.91
CA ILE A 177 -32.49 -31.92 49.22
C ILE A 177 -33.26 -30.77 49.90
N ASN A 178 -34.25 -31.16 50.71
CA ASN A 178 -34.79 -30.51 51.93
C ASN A 178 -36.09 -29.67 51.92
N VAL A 179 -36.90 -30.09 52.90
CA VAL A 179 -38.10 -29.57 53.59
C VAL A 179 -39.45 -29.72 52.90
#